data_AF-A0A7Y5D8W3-F1
#
_entry.id   AF-A0A7Y5D8W3-F1
#
_cell.length_a   1.000
_cell.length_b   1.000
_cell.length_c   1.000
_cell.angle_alpha   90.00
_cell.angle_beta   90.00
_cell.angle_gamma   90.00
#
_symmetry.space_group_name_H-M   'P 1'
#
loop_
_entity.id
_entity.type
_entity.pdbx_description
1 polymer ?
#
loop_
_entity_poly.entity_id
_entity_poly.type
_entity_poly.pdbx_seq_one_letter_code
_entity_poly.pdbx_strand_id
1 'polypeptide(L)'
;MSNASRIALSGAALLLLGANASAIEPSKGLYRIPYANGTEIRVGGDHIDHSPPGRIDMNGRGGGTYRIVAAADGFVRHVVDGFDDRLDCKGKPVSEQKNNYVWIEHANGEWTKYTHMRKGSSSGKAGLKKNQFVNAGTYLGDEGEVGCASGPHLHFEVGVPRANDGISATGGFLSDNDGSKRNRIPRICGIDDGRFKTGKTYTARTVPGVVEPGGKEYARHGIPARDYQCVVEQAALAGYAPEWIDGFSVGGDVRYNAIFRPAGNNAWQAFHGLSAAQYQQRFDELTGKGFRPTLVESYKSGDDVRYAVIFRKDNGPQARAYHGLSANEHQQRFDDWTAAGFRPRNIAVSAVNGQPRYTALYEKADYGNWSAKSRLSPDAYQQAVVENDAKGLKLIYLNAYGLDGKVWFSAIWSAKPAGAIKARHGLSAQQYQSEWNSAGRSGFLTRAVTGYATGDDARYAAIWRK
;
A
#
# COMPACT_ATOMS: atom_id res chain seq x y z
N MET A 1 9.60 -7.35 -26.53
CA MET A 1 10.14 -8.18 -25.43
C MET A 1 9.23 -7.99 -24.23
N SER A 2 8.53 -9.05 -23.83
CA SER A 2 7.39 -9.03 -22.90
C SER A 2 7.88 -9.02 -21.45
N ASN A 3 7.81 -7.87 -20.78
CA ASN A 3 7.98 -7.77 -19.33
C ASN A 3 6.65 -8.07 -18.64
N ALA A 4 6.33 -9.36 -18.49
CA ALA A 4 5.20 -9.80 -17.69
C ALA A 4 5.56 -9.78 -16.19
N SER A 5 5.72 -8.58 -15.62
CA SER A 5 5.65 -8.41 -14.15
C SER A 5 4.20 -8.63 -13.74
N ARG A 6 3.90 -9.83 -13.24
CA ARG A 6 2.57 -10.20 -12.75
C ARG A 6 2.18 -9.30 -11.59
N ILE A 7 1.14 -8.52 -11.79
CA ILE A 7 0.56 -7.54 -10.85
C ILE A 7 0.10 -8.24 -9.57
N ALA A 8 0.39 -7.63 -8.42
CA ALA A 8 -0.15 -7.99 -7.13
C ALA A 8 -1.68 -7.78 -7.11
N LEU A 9 -2.43 -8.85 -6.96
CA LEU A 9 -3.85 -8.81 -6.60
C LEU A 9 -3.96 -9.35 -5.17
N SER A 10 -4.05 -8.44 -4.19
CA SER A 10 -4.43 -8.77 -2.81
C SER A 10 -5.66 -7.95 -2.43
N GLY A 11 -6.81 -8.55 -2.72
CA GLY A 11 -8.15 -8.20 -2.25
C GLY A 11 -9.02 -9.40 -2.57
N ALA A 12 -9.68 -9.99 -1.57
CA ALA A 12 -10.54 -11.13 -1.79
C ALA A 12 -11.77 -10.71 -2.61
N ALA A 13 -11.80 -11.06 -3.90
CA ALA A 13 -13.02 -11.29 -4.66
C ALA A 13 -12.67 -12.11 -5.91
N LEU A 14 -12.71 -13.44 -5.78
CA LEU A 14 -12.88 -14.31 -6.93
C LEU A 14 -14.36 -14.15 -7.35
N LEU A 15 -14.64 -13.19 -8.23
CA LEU A 15 -15.94 -13.07 -8.89
C LEU A 15 -15.99 -14.11 -10.01
N LEU A 16 -16.73 -15.20 -9.77
CA LEU A 16 -17.32 -16.00 -10.84
C LEU A 16 -18.32 -15.09 -11.56
N LEU A 17 -17.94 -14.57 -12.73
CA LEU A 17 -18.89 -13.91 -13.63
C LEU A 17 -19.26 -14.88 -14.75
N GLY A 18 -20.56 -15.16 -14.83
CA GLY A 18 -21.19 -15.65 -16.05
C GLY A 18 -20.93 -14.71 -17.22
N ALA A 19 -20.99 -15.27 -18.41
CA ALA A 19 -20.65 -14.60 -19.66
C ALA A 19 -21.52 -13.37 -19.98
N ASN A 20 -20.90 -12.42 -20.67
CA ASN A 20 -21.48 -11.31 -21.46
C ASN A 20 -21.78 -9.96 -20.78
N ALA A 21 -20.75 -9.36 -20.17
CA ALA A 21 -20.51 -7.92 -20.25
C ALA A 21 -19.00 -7.73 -20.48
N SER A 22 -18.60 -6.86 -21.42
CA SER A 22 -17.19 -6.46 -21.56
C SER A 22 -16.75 -5.83 -20.24
N ALA A 23 -16.07 -6.57 -19.38
CA ALA A 23 -15.68 -6.10 -18.06
C ALA A 23 -14.70 -4.92 -18.22
N ILE A 24 -15.06 -3.75 -17.70
CA ILE A 24 -14.19 -2.57 -17.71
C ILE A 24 -12.89 -2.93 -16.98
N GLU A 25 -11.75 -2.64 -17.60
CA GLU A 25 -10.45 -2.96 -17.01
C GLU A 25 -10.19 -2.12 -15.75
N PRO A 26 -9.60 -2.68 -14.69
CA PRO A 26 -9.07 -1.90 -13.59
C PRO A 26 -7.96 -0.95 -14.05
N SER A 27 -7.90 0.21 -13.40
CA SER A 27 -6.82 1.18 -13.56
C SER A 27 -5.44 0.56 -13.32
N LYS A 28 -4.45 0.95 -14.11
CA LYS A 28 -3.04 0.70 -13.84
C LYS A 28 -2.52 1.65 -12.76
N GLY A 29 -3.02 2.88 -12.74
CA GLY A 29 -2.66 3.90 -11.76
C GLY A 29 -3.38 3.76 -10.43
N LEU A 30 -2.88 4.49 -9.45
CA LEU A 30 -3.47 4.65 -8.12
C LEU A 30 -3.73 6.13 -7.86
N TYR A 31 -4.89 6.41 -7.29
CA TYR A 31 -5.38 7.77 -7.12
C TYR A 31 -5.82 8.04 -5.68
N ARG A 32 -5.76 9.29 -5.24
CA ARG A 32 -6.46 9.75 -4.02
C ARG A 32 -7.91 10.08 -4.34
N ILE A 33 -8.73 10.17 -3.30
CA ILE A 33 -10.04 10.81 -3.41
C ILE A 33 -9.84 12.27 -3.87
N PRO A 34 -10.51 12.71 -4.94
CA PRO A 34 -10.25 14.00 -5.61
C PRO A 34 -10.89 15.21 -4.90
N TYR A 35 -10.91 15.19 -3.56
CA TYR A 35 -11.35 16.31 -2.72
C TYR A 35 -10.23 16.76 -1.79
N ALA A 36 -10.31 18.00 -1.31
CA ALA A 36 -9.39 18.51 -0.30
C ALA A 36 -9.36 17.61 0.95
N ASN A 37 -8.21 17.60 1.63
CA ASN A 37 -8.04 16.78 2.83
C ASN A 37 -9.09 17.14 3.90
N GLY A 38 -9.61 16.11 4.57
CA GLY A 38 -10.65 16.25 5.59
C GLY A 38 -12.07 16.33 5.04
N THR A 39 -12.27 16.47 3.73
CA THR A 39 -13.62 16.45 3.16
C THR A 39 -14.19 15.04 3.22
N GLU A 40 -15.32 14.90 3.90
CA GLU A 40 -16.15 13.71 3.81
C GLU A 40 -16.94 13.74 2.49
N ILE A 41 -16.92 12.64 1.75
CA ILE A 41 -17.65 12.49 0.48
C ILE A 41 -18.60 11.30 0.56
N ARG A 42 -19.75 11.39 -0.10
CA ARG A 42 -20.66 10.28 -0.34
C ARG A 42 -20.63 9.93 -1.82
N VAL A 43 -20.51 8.64 -2.13
CA VAL A 43 -20.60 8.14 -3.51
C VAL A 43 -22.08 7.93 -3.86
N GLY A 44 -22.56 8.67 -4.85
CA GLY A 44 -23.93 8.58 -5.39
C GLY A 44 -24.07 7.49 -6.46
N GLY A 45 -23.03 7.28 -7.27
CA GLY A 45 -22.95 6.19 -8.24
C GLY A 45 -21.50 5.78 -8.44
N ASP A 46 -21.20 4.49 -8.31
CA ASP A 46 -19.88 3.95 -8.55
C ASP A 46 -19.72 3.42 -9.98
N HIS A 47 -18.57 2.78 -10.24
CA HIS A 47 -18.24 2.22 -11.55
C HIS A 47 -19.21 1.17 -12.09
N ILE A 48 -20.09 0.60 -11.25
CA ILE A 48 -21.11 -0.39 -11.62
C ILE A 48 -22.45 0.30 -11.76
N ASP A 49 -22.87 1.07 -10.75
CA ASP A 49 -24.23 1.62 -10.66
C ASP A 49 -24.44 2.90 -11.48
N HIS A 50 -23.37 3.58 -11.87
CA HIS A 50 -23.44 4.73 -12.77
C HIS A 50 -23.81 4.29 -14.20
N SER A 51 -24.63 5.07 -14.90
CA SER A 51 -24.94 4.87 -16.33
C SER A 51 -24.44 6.05 -17.17
N PRO A 52 -23.51 5.84 -18.11
CA PRO A 52 -22.82 4.59 -18.44
C PRO A 52 -21.81 4.13 -17.35
N PRO A 53 -21.49 2.82 -17.24
CA PRO A 53 -20.62 2.30 -16.17
C PRO A 53 -19.18 2.82 -16.29
N GLY A 54 -18.40 2.75 -15.21
CA GLY A 54 -16.99 3.19 -15.18
C GLY A 54 -16.75 4.66 -14.84
N ARG A 55 -17.80 5.39 -14.43
CA ARG A 55 -17.72 6.77 -13.90
C ARG A 55 -18.15 6.77 -12.45
N ILE A 56 -17.75 7.82 -11.74
CA ILE A 56 -18.04 7.96 -10.31
C ILE A 56 -18.70 9.31 -10.07
N ASP A 57 -19.89 9.28 -9.50
CA ASP A 57 -20.54 10.47 -8.94
C ASP A 57 -20.35 10.47 -7.45
N MET A 58 -19.81 11.58 -6.93
CA MET A 58 -19.61 11.76 -5.50
C MET A 58 -19.85 13.21 -5.11
N ASN A 59 -20.33 13.43 -3.90
CA ASN A 59 -20.62 14.77 -3.38
C ASN A 59 -19.97 14.96 -2.00
N GLY A 60 -19.48 16.17 -1.73
CA GLY A 60 -19.02 16.54 -0.40
C GLY A 60 -20.16 16.55 0.64
N ARG A 61 -19.79 16.40 1.92
CA ARG A 61 -20.69 16.41 3.09
C ARG A 61 -20.22 17.46 4.11
N GLY A 62 -21.17 18.06 4.83
CA GLY A 62 -20.90 19.07 5.87
C GLY A 62 -21.32 20.52 5.55
N GLY A 63 -21.90 20.76 4.37
CA GLY A 63 -22.37 22.08 3.93
C GLY A 63 -21.24 22.95 3.34
N GLY A 64 -21.62 23.89 2.47
CA GLY A 64 -20.69 24.84 1.84
C GLY A 64 -20.13 24.37 0.51
N THR A 65 -19.06 25.03 0.06
CA THR A 65 -18.41 24.77 -1.23
C THR A 65 -17.23 23.84 -1.03
N TYR A 66 -17.22 22.70 -1.71
CA TYR A 66 -16.13 21.74 -1.62
C TYR A 66 -15.08 21.95 -2.69
N ARG A 67 -13.81 21.78 -2.31
CA ARG A 67 -12.65 21.97 -3.19
C ARG A 67 -12.28 20.63 -3.82
N ILE A 68 -12.27 20.60 -5.14
CA ILE A 68 -11.79 19.46 -5.92
C ILE A 68 -10.28 19.60 -6.12
N VAL A 69 -9.59 18.47 -6.05
CA VAL A 69 -8.12 18.41 -6.17
C VAL A 69 -7.69 17.30 -7.13
N ALA A 70 -6.48 17.43 -7.68
CA ALA A 70 -5.87 16.41 -8.51
C ALA A 70 -5.75 15.08 -7.75
N ALA A 71 -6.16 14.01 -8.42
CA ALA A 71 -6.21 12.67 -7.85
C ALA A 71 -4.86 11.94 -7.93
N ALA A 72 -4.00 12.37 -8.85
CA ALA A 72 -2.62 11.94 -9.00
C ALA A 72 -1.81 13.03 -9.69
N ASP A 73 -0.49 12.90 -9.68
CA ASP A 73 0.43 13.79 -10.39
C ASP A 73 0.21 13.68 -11.90
N GLY A 74 0.31 14.79 -12.63
CA GLY A 74 0.14 14.76 -14.08
C GLY A 74 0.11 16.12 -14.76
N PHE A 75 -0.08 16.10 -16.07
CA PHE A 75 -0.19 17.30 -16.90
C PHE A 75 -1.64 17.62 -17.21
N VAL A 76 -2.07 18.84 -16.92
CA VAL A 76 -3.38 19.35 -17.32
C VAL A 76 -3.46 19.39 -18.85
N ARG A 77 -4.44 18.71 -19.45
CA ARG A 77 -4.62 18.67 -20.91
C ARG A 77 -5.82 19.47 -21.40
N HIS A 78 -6.85 19.59 -20.57
CA HIS A 78 -8.01 20.43 -20.85
C HIS A 78 -8.45 21.19 -19.60
N VAL A 79 -8.86 22.44 -19.81
CA VAL A 79 -9.54 23.27 -18.81
C VAL A 79 -10.70 23.95 -19.53
N VAL A 80 -11.93 23.58 -19.20
CA VAL A 80 -13.16 24.21 -19.69
C VAL A 80 -13.94 24.69 -18.47
N ASP A 81 -14.22 25.98 -18.41
CA ASP A 81 -14.60 26.65 -17.16
C ASP A 81 -15.52 27.86 -17.39
N GLY A 82 -16.13 27.95 -18.58
CA GLY A 82 -16.89 29.11 -19.04
C GLY A 82 -18.41 28.98 -18.95
N PHE A 83 -18.93 27.77 -18.71
CA PHE A 83 -20.37 27.52 -18.62
C PHE A 83 -20.89 27.75 -17.20
N ASP A 84 -22.18 28.08 -17.09
CA ASP A 84 -22.84 28.41 -15.82
C ASP A 84 -24.07 27.55 -15.57
N ASP A 85 -24.83 27.28 -16.63
CA ASP A 85 -26.14 26.65 -16.52
C ASP A 85 -26.03 25.17 -16.14
N ARG A 86 -26.95 24.75 -15.26
CA ARG A 86 -27.31 23.35 -15.09
C ARG A 86 -28.28 22.95 -16.20
N LEU A 87 -28.03 21.81 -16.82
CA LEU A 87 -28.72 21.33 -18.01
C LEU A 87 -29.34 19.94 -17.78
N ASP A 88 -30.57 19.75 -18.23
CA ASP A 88 -31.08 18.42 -18.54
C ASP A 88 -30.57 18.00 -19.92
N CYS A 89 -29.71 16.99 -19.94
CA CYS A 89 -29.05 16.52 -21.14
C CYS A 89 -29.73 15.31 -21.79
N LYS A 90 -30.89 14.88 -21.30
CA LYS A 90 -31.63 13.76 -21.91
C LYS A 90 -31.97 14.08 -23.37
N GLY A 91 -31.47 13.26 -24.29
CA GLY A 91 -31.70 13.41 -25.73
C GLY A 91 -30.94 14.57 -26.40
N LYS A 92 -30.08 15.29 -25.68
CA LYS A 92 -29.27 16.38 -26.26
C LYS A 92 -28.07 15.82 -27.03
N PRO A 93 -27.73 16.38 -28.21
CA PRO A 93 -26.49 16.03 -28.90
C PRO A 93 -25.27 16.44 -28.06
N VAL A 94 -24.15 15.73 -28.21
CA VAL A 94 -22.90 15.98 -27.45
C VAL A 94 -22.43 17.44 -27.58
N SER A 95 -22.67 18.09 -28.71
CA SER A 95 -22.34 19.49 -28.96
C SER A 95 -23.05 20.49 -28.04
N GLU A 96 -24.17 20.10 -27.41
CA GLU A 96 -24.95 20.93 -26.48
C GLU A 96 -24.70 20.60 -25.00
N GLN A 97 -23.96 19.53 -24.72
CA GLN A 97 -23.70 19.05 -23.36
C GLN A 97 -22.55 19.84 -22.70
N LYS A 98 -22.84 21.11 -22.39
CA LYS A 98 -21.86 22.13 -21.97
C LYS A 98 -21.40 21.97 -20.51
N ASN A 99 -20.51 21.02 -20.28
CA ASN A 99 -19.87 20.82 -18.96
C ASN A 99 -18.63 21.71 -18.78
N ASN A 100 -18.39 22.15 -17.54
CA ASN A 100 -17.06 22.58 -17.10
C ASN A 100 -16.27 21.37 -16.60
N TYR A 101 -15.04 21.23 -17.06
CA TYR A 101 -14.20 20.08 -16.73
C TYR A 101 -12.70 20.37 -16.81
N VAL A 102 -11.95 19.55 -16.09
CA VAL A 102 -10.49 19.43 -16.20
C VAL A 102 -10.13 18.01 -16.57
N TRP A 103 -9.20 17.83 -17.51
CA TRP A 103 -8.56 16.55 -17.79
C TRP A 103 -7.08 16.62 -17.44
N ILE A 104 -6.56 15.60 -16.75
CA ILE A 104 -5.14 15.46 -16.38
C ILE A 104 -4.61 14.14 -16.95
N GLU A 105 -3.51 14.20 -17.68
CA GLU A 105 -2.77 13.02 -18.15
C GLU A 105 -1.72 12.59 -17.11
N HIS A 106 -1.64 11.28 -16.86
CA HIS A 106 -0.70 10.67 -15.93
C HIS A 106 0.40 9.89 -16.65
N ALA A 107 1.53 9.65 -15.97
CA ALA A 107 2.69 8.98 -16.53
C ALA A 107 2.44 7.54 -17.04
N ASN A 108 1.37 6.90 -16.56
CA ASN A 108 0.96 5.55 -16.97
C ASN A 108 0.11 5.52 -18.26
N GLY A 109 -0.15 6.68 -18.88
CA GLY A 109 -0.98 6.84 -20.07
C GLY A 109 -2.48 6.90 -19.79
N GLU A 110 -2.91 6.82 -18.52
CA GLU A 110 -4.29 7.06 -18.12
C GLU A 110 -4.51 8.55 -17.86
N TRP A 111 -5.74 9.00 -18.03
CA TRP A 111 -6.17 10.36 -17.80
C TRP A 111 -7.30 10.37 -16.78
N THR A 112 -7.34 11.39 -15.92
CA THR A 112 -8.46 11.64 -15.00
C THR A 112 -9.27 12.85 -15.42
N LYS A 113 -10.60 12.75 -15.30
CA LYS A 113 -11.55 13.83 -15.57
C LYS A 113 -12.22 14.28 -14.27
N TYR A 114 -12.40 15.59 -14.15
CA TYR A 114 -13.14 16.26 -13.08
C TYR A 114 -14.21 17.14 -13.72
N THR A 115 -15.49 16.86 -13.48
CA THR A 115 -16.60 17.52 -14.20
C THR A 115 -17.63 18.11 -13.24
N HIS A 116 -18.49 18.98 -13.77
CA HIS A 116 -19.51 19.77 -13.05
C HIS A 116 -18.92 20.85 -12.14
N MET A 117 -17.71 21.30 -12.50
CA MET A 117 -16.98 22.34 -11.77
C MET A 117 -17.68 23.70 -11.89
N ARG A 118 -17.68 24.50 -10.82
CA ARG A 118 -18.23 25.87 -10.86
C ARG A 118 -17.48 26.73 -11.87
N LYS A 119 -18.23 27.57 -12.59
CA LYS A 119 -17.69 28.55 -13.53
C LYS A 119 -16.60 29.41 -12.91
N GLY A 120 -15.52 29.65 -13.66
CA GLY A 120 -14.40 30.48 -13.24
C GLY A 120 -13.56 29.90 -12.09
N SER A 121 -13.87 28.71 -11.57
CA SER A 121 -13.12 28.13 -10.46
C SER A 121 -11.84 27.45 -10.91
N SER A 122 -11.82 26.88 -12.12
CA SER A 122 -10.69 26.09 -12.61
C SER A 122 -9.62 26.96 -13.29
N SER A 123 -10.01 27.79 -14.24
CA SER A 123 -9.13 28.70 -14.97
C SER A 123 -8.91 30.01 -14.22
N GLY A 124 -9.91 30.48 -13.46
CA GLY A 124 -9.83 31.72 -12.67
C GLY A 124 -9.20 31.47 -11.31
N LYS A 125 -9.99 30.95 -10.36
CA LYS A 125 -9.57 30.79 -8.95
C LYS A 125 -8.37 29.85 -8.78
N ALA A 126 -8.34 28.72 -9.48
CA ALA A 126 -7.19 27.80 -9.45
C ALA A 126 -6.07 28.20 -10.44
N GLY A 127 -6.34 29.10 -11.39
CA GLY A 127 -5.34 29.57 -12.35
C GLY A 127 -4.81 28.49 -13.29
N LEU A 128 -5.54 27.39 -13.50
CA LEU A 128 -5.05 26.25 -14.26
C LEU A 128 -4.84 26.58 -15.73
N LYS A 129 -3.73 26.10 -16.29
CA LYS A 129 -3.39 26.24 -17.70
C LYS A 129 -3.19 24.89 -18.35
N LYS A 130 -3.52 24.80 -19.64
CA LYS A 130 -3.15 23.62 -20.47
C LYS A 130 -1.63 23.44 -20.44
N ASN A 131 -1.20 22.18 -20.34
CA ASN A 131 0.17 21.69 -20.19
C ASN A 131 0.85 22.04 -18.85
N GLN A 132 0.13 22.60 -17.88
CA GLN A 132 0.64 22.76 -16.52
C GLN A 132 0.79 21.39 -15.84
N PHE A 133 1.94 21.15 -15.23
CA PHE A 133 2.10 20.01 -14.32
C PHE A 133 1.47 20.32 -12.96
N VAL A 134 0.75 19.36 -12.38
CA VAL A 134 0.13 19.45 -11.07
C VAL A 134 0.44 18.19 -10.27
N ASN A 135 0.64 18.36 -8.96
CA ASN A 135 0.80 17.23 -8.02
C ASN A 135 -0.57 16.78 -7.50
N ALA A 136 -0.69 15.53 -7.05
CA ALA A 136 -1.83 15.03 -6.30
C ALA A 136 -2.15 15.97 -5.12
N GLY A 137 -3.42 16.33 -4.97
CA GLY A 137 -3.86 17.30 -3.96
C GLY A 137 -3.80 18.77 -4.41
N THR A 138 -3.25 19.08 -5.60
CA THR A 138 -3.34 20.43 -6.18
C THR A 138 -4.80 20.80 -6.41
N TYR A 139 -5.21 21.98 -5.95
CA TYR A 139 -6.56 22.49 -6.15
C TYR A 139 -6.88 22.68 -7.63
N LEU A 140 -8.03 22.16 -8.07
CA LEU A 140 -8.47 22.21 -9.47
C LEU A 140 -9.68 23.10 -9.72
N GLY A 141 -10.46 23.40 -8.69
CA GLY A 141 -11.70 24.17 -8.78
C GLY A 141 -12.69 23.74 -7.71
N ASP A 142 -13.89 24.32 -7.76
CA ASP A 142 -14.93 24.07 -6.77
C ASP A 142 -16.01 23.13 -7.32
N GLU A 143 -16.53 22.24 -6.47
CA GLU A 143 -17.69 21.39 -6.76
C GLU A 143 -18.90 22.27 -7.11
N GLY A 144 -19.57 21.94 -8.21
CA GLY A 144 -20.75 22.64 -8.70
C GLY A 144 -21.78 21.68 -9.29
N GLU A 145 -22.67 22.23 -10.10
CA GLU A 145 -23.72 21.50 -10.82
C GLU A 145 -23.82 21.93 -12.30
N VAL A 146 -22.71 22.42 -12.86
CA VAL A 146 -22.67 22.98 -14.22
C VAL A 146 -22.76 21.89 -15.28
N GLY A 147 -23.58 22.11 -16.30
CA GLY A 147 -23.76 21.21 -17.42
C GLY A 147 -24.74 20.08 -17.09
N CYS A 148 -24.46 18.87 -17.58
CA CYS A 148 -25.35 17.71 -17.47
C CYS A 148 -25.40 17.09 -16.06
N ALA A 149 -25.84 17.86 -15.07
CA ALA A 149 -25.82 17.47 -13.66
C ALA A 149 -27.24 17.36 -13.08
N SER A 150 -27.44 16.36 -12.21
CA SER A 150 -28.66 16.17 -11.42
C SER A 150 -28.67 16.98 -10.11
N GLY A 151 -27.60 17.71 -9.83
CA GLY A 151 -27.39 18.55 -8.65
C GLY A 151 -25.90 18.71 -8.36
N PRO A 152 -25.54 19.32 -7.21
CA PRO A 152 -24.14 19.50 -6.84
C PRO A 152 -23.41 18.18 -6.58
N HIS A 153 -22.41 17.86 -7.41
CA HIS A 153 -21.52 16.71 -7.25
C HIS A 153 -20.29 16.86 -8.14
N LEU A 154 -19.24 16.08 -7.85
CA LEU A 154 -18.17 15.79 -8.78
C LEU A 154 -18.52 14.52 -9.57
N HIS A 155 -18.50 14.64 -10.90
CA HIS A 155 -18.40 13.49 -11.80
C HIS A 155 -16.93 13.25 -12.15
N PHE A 156 -16.42 12.08 -11.75
CA PHE A 156 -15.03 11.67 -11.86
C PHE A 156 -14.86 10.47 -12.79
N GLU A 157 -13.85 10.53 -13.65
CA GLU A 157 -13.52 9.43 -14.57
C GLU A 157 -12.03 9.13 -14.56
N VAL A 158 -11.68 7.86 -14.77
CA VAL A 158 -10.35 7.44 -15.25
C VAL A 158 -10.55 6.82 -16.63
N GLY A 159 -9.72 7.18 -17.60
CA GLY A 159 -9.79 6.58 -18.93
C GLY A 159 -8.54 6.75 -19.77
N VAL A 160 -8.54 6.14 -20.95
CA VAL A 160 -7.44 6.19 -21.93
C VAL A 160 -7.98 6.77 -23.24
N PRO A 161 -7.81 8.09 -23.47
CA PRO A 161 -8.23 8.73 -24.71
C PRO A 161 -7.54 8.13 -25.95
N ARG A 162 -8.14 8.31 -27.12
CA ARG A 162 -7.41 8.12 -28.39
C ARG A 162 -6.29 9.17 -28.49
N ALA A 163 -5.20 8.78 -29.15
CA ALA A 163 -4.03 9.66 -29.32
C ALA A 163 -4.37 10.95 -30.08
N ASN A 164 -5.21 10.84 -31.11
CA ASN A 164 -5.83 11.95 -31.81
C ASN A 164 -7.31 11.98 -31.42
N ASP A 165 -7.97 13.14 -31.47
CA ASP A 165 -9.43 13.32 -31.31
C ASP A 165 -10.12 12.62 -30.14
N GLY A 166 -9.36 12.27 -29.08
CA GLY A 166 -9.83 11.37 -28.02
C GLY A 166 -10.86 11.95 -27.06
N ILE A 167 -11.11 13.27 -27.10
CA ILE A 167 -12.04 13.96 -26.21
C ILE A 167 -12.87 14.95 -27.03
N SER A 168 -14.19 14.94 -26.85
CA SER A 168 -15.10 15.88 -27.50
C SER A 168 -14.84 17.33 -27.03
N ALA A 169 -14.89 18.27 -27.97
CA ALA A 169 -14.65 19.69 -27.66
C ALA A 169 -15.63 20.23 -26.60
N THR A 170 -16.91 19.94 -26.77
CA THR A 170 -17.96 20.25 -25.79
C THR A 170 -18.21 19.04 -24.88
N GLY A 171 -18.32 19.28 -23.57
CA GLY A 171 -18.67 18.27 -22.57
C GLY A 171 -17.53 17.34 -22.14
N GLY A 172 -16.46 17.25 -22.93
CA GLY A 172 -15.22 16.54 -22.57
C GLY A 172 -15.37 15.03 -22.49
N PHE A 173 -16.22 14.43 -23.33
CA PHE A 173 -16.47 12.99 -23.35
C PHE A 173 -15.38 12.26 -24.13
N LEU A 174 -15.00 11.06 -23.68
CA LEU A 174 -14.10 10.20 -24.43
C LEU A 174 -14.76 9.77 -25.75
N SER A 175 -14.07 9.99 -26.87
CA SER A 175 -14.49 9.53 -28.20
C SER A 175 -14.36 8.02 -28.34
N ASP A 176 -15.22 7.38 -29.14
CA ASP A 176 -15.21 5.92 -29.36
C ASP A 176 -15.20 5.15 -28.03
N ASN A 177 -16.20 5.41 -27.19
CA ASN A 177 -16.24 4.90 -25.83
C ASN A 177 -17.56 4.19 -25.50
N ASP A 178 -18.21 3.63 -26.53
CA ASP A 178 -19.38 2.78 -26.36
C ASP A 178 -19.04 1.59 -25.45
N GLY A 179 -19.96 1.27 -24.54
CA GLY A 179 -19.74 0.25 -23.52
C GLY A 179 -18.59 0.55 -22.55
N SER A 180 -18.16 1.82 -22.45
CA SER A 180 -17.11 2.26 -21.53
C SER A 180 -15.74 1.64 -21.79
N LYS A 181 -15.47 1.17 -23.01
CA LYS A 181 -14.24 0.45 -23.38
C LYS A 181 -12.94 1.24 -23.14
N ARG A 182 -13.03 2.57 -23.04
CA ARG A 182 -11.89 3.46 -22.73
C ARG A 182 -11.84 3.90 -21.27
N ASN A 183 -12.89 3.68 -20.48
CA ASN A 183 -12.83 3.94 -19.05
C ASN A 183 -12.01 2.85 -18.35
N ARG A 184 -11.56 3.17 -17.14
CA ARG A 184 -10.92 2.23 -16.22
C ARG A 184 -11.61 2.31 -14.88
N ILE A 185 -11.70 1.17 -14.19
CA ILE A 185 -12.20 1.16 -12.81
C ILE A 185 -11.14 1.84 -11.95
N PRO A 186 -11.42 3.00 -11.33
CA PRO A 186 -10.43 3.72 -10.54
C PRO A 186 -9.96 2.86 -9.36
N ARG A 187 -8.65 2.84 -9.12
CA ARG A 187 -8.05 2.26 -7.91
C ARG A 187 -7.66 3.38 -6.98
N ILE A 188 -8.25 3.39 -5.79
CA ILE A 188 -8.19 4.50 -4.86
C ILE A 188 -7.41 4.10 -3.63
N CYS A 189 -6.36 4.85 -3.32
CA CYS A 189 -5.60 4.65 -2.10
C CYS A 189 -6.42 5.03 -0.88
N GLY A 190 -6.31 4.21 0.17
CA GLY A 190 -6.77 4.58 1.49
C GLY A 190 -8.25 4.36 1.78
N ILE A 191 -8.93 3.58 0.94
CA ILE A 191 -10.30 3.09 1.16
C ILE A 191 -10.34 1.56 1.06
N ASP A 192 -11.35 0.95 1.68
CA ASP A 192 -11.54 -0.50 1.66
C ASP A 192 -11.70 -1.01 0.21
N ASP A 193 -11.05 -2.14 -0.08
CA ASP A 193 -10.95 -2.76 -1.42
C ASP A 193 -10.36 -1.88 -2.53
N GLY A 194 -9.89 -0.67 -2.19
CA GLY A 194 -9.35 0.29 -3.14
C GLY A 194 -10.35 0.76 -4.19
N ARG A 195 -11.66 0.63 -3.95
CA ARG A 195 -12.73 0.98 -4.91
C ARG A 195 -13.85 1.74 -4.23
N PHE A 196 -14.34 2.77 -4.92
CA PHE A 196 -15.58 3.44 -4.52
C PHE A 196 -16.75 2.47 -4.61
N LYS A 197 -17.67 2.59 -3.65
CA LYS A 197 -18.92 1.83 -3.60
C LYS A 197 -20.10 2.77 -3.41
N THR A 198 -21.16 2.60 -4.20
CA THR A 198 -22.37 3.41 -4.10
C THR A 198 -22.94 3.41 -2.68
N GLY A 199 -23.38 4.59 -2.22
CA GLY A 199 -23.95 4.80 -0.90
C GLY A 199 -22.94 4.80 0.25
N LYS A 200 -21.66 4.51 -0.01
CA LYS A 200 -20.60 4.62 1.01
C LYS A 200 -20.09 6.05 1.13
N THR A 201 -19.57 6.32 2.32
CA THR A 201 -18.95 7.57 2.70
C THR A 201 -17.46 7.33 2.92
N TYR A 202 -16.63 8.27 2.47
CA TYR A 202 -15.17 8.22 2.63
C TYR A 202 -14.65 9.59 3.01
N THR A 203 -13.45 9.65 3.59
CA THR A 203 -12.80 10.93 3.93
C THR A 203 -11.56 11.12 3.06
N ALA A 204 -11.56 12.19 2.28
CA ALA A 204 -10.43 12.56 1.44
C ALA A 204 -9.23 12.97 2.30
N ARG A 205 -8.03 12.58 1.88
CA ARG A 205 -6.79 12.80 2.62
C ARG A 205 -5.58 12.69 1.71
N THR A 206 -4.43 13.10 2.23
CA THR A 206 -3.16 12.75 1.61
C THR A 206 -2.97 11.24 1.73
N VAL A 207 -2.58 10.63 0.62
CA VAL A 207 -2.22 9.22 0.50
C VAL A 207 -0.73 9.11 0.18
N PRO A 208 -0.11 7.93 0.37
CA PRO A 208 1.24 7.70 -0.13
C PRO A 208 1.36 8.08 -1.61
N GLY A 209 2.33 8.95 -1.93
CA GLY A 209 2.56 9.42 -3.30
C GLY A 209 3.22 8.37 -4.20
N VAL A 210 3.48 8.78 -5.44
CA VAL A 210 4.21 7.96 -6.43
C VAL A 210 5.59 7.60 -5.89
N VAL A 211 6.02 6.36 -6.13
CA VAL A 211 7.34 5.86 -5.77
C VAL A 211 8.27 5.98 -6.96
N GLU A 212 9.44 6.57 -6.74
CA GLU A 212 10.46 6.67 -7.78
C GLU A 212 11.14 5.30 -8.05
N PRO A 213 11.23 4.86 -9.31
CA PRO A 213 11.90 3.62 -9.68
C PRO A 213 13.44 3.74 -9.60
N GLY A 214 14.13 2.61 -9.72
CA GLY A 214 15.59 2.57 -9.94
C GLY A 214 16.49 2.65 -8.69
N GLY A 215 15.92 2.86 -7.50
CA GLY A 215 16.64 2.80 -6.23
C GLY A 215 16.99 1.38 -5.79
N LYS A 216 18.01 1.24 -4.93
CA LYS A 216 18.35 -0.04 -4.27
C LYS A 216 17.37 -0.41 -3.15
N GLU A 217 16.72 0.58 -2.57
CA GLU A 217 15.80 0.48 -1.45
C GLU A 217 14.67 1.49 -1.62
N TYR A 218 13.46 1.03 -1.36
CA TYR A 218 12.37 1.89 -0.95
C TYR A 218 11.87 1.40 0.41
N ALA A 219 11.86 2.25 1.44
CA ALA A 219 11.42 1.86 2.77
C ALA A 219 10.48 2.92 3.36
N ARG A 220 9.49 2.45 4.12
CA ARG A 220 8.47 3.28 4.80
C ARG A 220 8.16 2.66 6.16
N HIS A 221 7.96 3.51 7.15
CA HIS A 221 7.92 3.11 8.56
C HIS A 221 6.76 3.79 9.28
N GLY A 222 6.14 3.11 10.24
CA GLY A 222 4.97 3.60 10.96
C GLY A 222 3.74 3.84 10.08
N ILE A 223 3.65 3.14 8.94
CA ILE A 223 2.59 3.26 7.95
C ILE A 223 1.26 2.87 8.60
N PRO A 224 0.22 3.73 8.63
CA PRO A 224 -1.10 3.35 9.12
C PRO A 224 -1.63 2.14 8.34
N ALA A 225 -2.33 1.22 9.00
CA ALA A 225 -2.78 -0.01 8.34
C ALA A 225 -3.59 0.21 7.04
N ARG A 226 -4.47 1.21 7.05
CA ARG A 226 -5.27 1.66 5.89
C ARG A 226 -4.43 2.13 4.68
N ASP A 227 -3.16 2.48 4.88
CA ASP A 227 -2.26 3.00 3.84
C ASP A 227 -1.30 1.95 3.31
N TYR A 228 -1.11 0.85 4.03
CA TYR A 228 -0.07 -0.13 3.72
C TYR A 228 -0.24 -0.73 2.33
N GLN A 229 -1.46 -1.15 1.97
CA GLN A 229 -1.71 -1.70 0.64
C GLN A 229 -1.38 -0.70 -0.47
N CYS A 230 -1.70 0.59 -0.30
CA CYS A 230 -1.33 1.62 -1.27
C CYS A 230 0.21 1.74 -1.40
N VAL A 231 0.95 1.70 -0.29
CA VAL A 231 2.43 1.71 -0.32
C VAL A 231 2.98 0.52 -1.10
N VAL A 232 2.46 -0.68 -0.86
CA VAL A 232 2.89 -1.91 -1.56
C VAL A 232 2.64 -1.79 -3.06
N GLU A 233 1.46 -1.33 -3.45
CA GLU A 233 1.09 -1.21 -4.86
C GLU A 233 1.85 -0.10 -5.58
N GLN A 234 2.08 1.05 -4.94
CA GLN A 234 2.93 2.10 -5.50
C GLN A 234 4.38 1.61 -5.69
N ALA A 235 4.93 0.89 -4.71
CA ALA A 235 6.25 0.27 -4.83
C ALA A 235 6.29 -0.77 -5.96
N ALA A 236 5.23 -1.57 -6.12
CA ALA A 236 5.10 -2.53 -7.21
C ALA A 236 5.09 -1.87 -8.59
N LEU A 237 4.33 -0.78 -8.75
CA LEU A 237 4.29 0.01 -9.98
C LEU A 237 5.67 0.61 -10.32
N ALA A 238 6.46 0.93 -9.29
CA ALA A 238 7.83 1.43 -9.43
C ALA A 238 8.89 0.31 -9.61
N GLY A 239 8.48 -0.95 -9.76
CA GLY A 239 9.38 -2.08 -10.03
C GLY A 239 10.02 -2.71 -8.79
N TYR A 240 9.48 -2.45 -7.60
CA TYR A 240 9.93 -3.07 -6.36
C TYR A 240 9.01 -4.23 -5.93
N ALA A 241 9.56 -5.13 -5.11
CA ALA A 241 8.84 -6.16 -4.38
C ALA A 241 9.10 -6.00 -2.88
N PRO A 242 8.14 -6.34 -2.01
CA PRO A 242 8.36 -6.36 -0.58
C PRO A 242 9.43 -7.41 -0.22
N GLU A 243 10.33 -7.05 0.69
CA GLU A 243 11.34 -7.92 1.29
C GLU A 243 11.12 -8.05 2.80
N TRP A 244 10.61 -7.00 3.44
CA TRP A 244 10.34 -6.95 4.87
C TRP A 244 8.96 -6.36 5.13
N ILE A 245 8.22 -6.99 6.04
CA ILE A 245 7.04 -6.42 6.69
C ILE A 245 7.17 -6.69 8.19
N ASP A 246 6.92 -5.67 9.00
CA ASP A 246 6.76 -5.75 10.45
C ASP A 246 5.47 -5.01 10.80
N GLY A 247 4.56 -5.70 11.49
CA GLY A 247 3.31 -5.13 11.97
C GLY A 247 3.40 -4.89 13.48
N PHE A 248 2.87 -3.77 13.95
CA PHE A 248 2.84 -3.47 15.39
C PHE A 248 1.64 -2.61 15.73
N SER A 249 1.18 -2.71 16.99
CA SER A 249 0.08 -1.90 17.50
C SER A 249 0.60 -0.82 18.45
N VAL A 250 0.07 0.39 18.32
CA VAL A 250 0.32 1.53 19.22
C VAL A 250 -0.98 2.32 19.39
N GLY A 251 -1.39 2.59 20.64
CA GLY A 251 -2.65 3.28 20.92
C GLY A 251 -3.90 2.61 20.35
N GLY A 252 -3.87 1.28 20.16
CA GLY A 252 -4.95 0.50 19.53
C GLY A 252 -4.90 0.45 18.00
N ASP A 253 -4.07 1.27 17.35
CA ASP A 253 -3.93 1.30 15.90
C ASP A 253 -2.80 0.41 15.42
N VAL A 254 -3.07 -0.39 14.39
CA VAL A 254 -2.04 -1.16 13.67
C VAL A 254 -1.25 -0.24 12.73
N ARG A 255 0.07 -0.39 12.79
CA ARG A 255 1.04 0.23 11.88
C ARG A 255 1.95 -0.82 11.27
N TYR A 256 2.49 -0.50 10.10
CA TYR A 256 3.45 -1.34 9.40
C TYR A 256 4.76 -0.62 9.14
N ASN A 257 5.85 -1.36 9.25
CA ASN A 257 7.14 -1.02 8.68
C ASN A 257 7.39 -1.93 7.47
N ALA A 258 7.91 -1.37 6.39
CA ALA A 258 8.11 -2.13 5.16
C ALA A 258 9.36 -1.70 4.40
N ILE A 259 10.06 -2.71 3.89
CA ILE A 259 11.25 -2.54 3.07
C ILE A 259 11.00 -3.24 1.73
N PHE A 260 11.26 -2.52 0.66
CA PHE A 260 11.09 -2.96 -0.71
C PHE A 260 12.43 -2.93 -1.44
N ARG A 261 12.62 -3.91 -2.32
CA ARG A 261 13.81 -4.09 -3.17
C ARG A 261 13.39 -4.19 -4.63
N PRO A 262 14.29 -3.88 -5.59
CA PRO A 262 14.02 -4.19 -6.99
C PRO A 262 13.51 -5.62 -7.14
N ALA A 263 12.36 -5.78 -7.81
CA ALA A 263 11.66 -7.06 -7.85
C ALA A 263 12.45 -8.15 -8.59
N GLY A 264 13.32 -7.73 -9.52
CA GLY A 264 13.94 -8.64 -10.49
C GLY A 264 12.87 -9.30 -11.36
N ASN A 265 13.14 -10.53 -11.80
CA ASN A 265 12.27 -11.27 -12.72
C ASN A 265 11.37 -12.30 -12.02
N ASN A 266 11.50 -12.48 -10.70
CA ASN A 266 10.77 -13.49 -9.96
C ASN A 266 9.37 -12.98 -9.59
N ALA A 267 8.35 -13.80 -9.83
CA ALA A 267 7.00 -13.49 -9.39
C ALA A 267 6.93 -13.49 -7.85
N TRP A 268 6.15 -12.58 -7.28
CA TRP A 268 5.96 -12.46 -5.84
C TRP A 268 4.50 -12.20 -5.50
N GLN A 269 4.11 -12.55 -4.28
CA GLN A 269 2.81 -12.21 -3.71
C GLN A 269 2.99 -11.89 -2.23
N ALA A 270 2.28 -10.88 -1.73
CA ALA A 270 2.34 -10.50 -0.33
C ALA A 270 0.94 -10.25 0.21
N PHE A 271 0.73 -10.65 1.47
CA PHE A 271 -0.55 -10.53 2.15
C PHE A 271 -0.33 -10.04 3.58
N HIS A 272 -1.33 -9.36 4.12
CA HIS A 272 -1.33 -8.81 5.47
C HIS A 272 -2.77 -8.76 6.01
N GLY A 273 -2.93 -8.55 7.31
CA GLY A 273 -4.24 -8.46 7.96
C GLY A 273 -4.98 -9.79 8.06
N LEU A 274 -4.31 -10.92 7.79
CA LEU A 274 -4.95 -12.22 7.68
C LEU A 274 -5.33 -12.76 9.06
N SER A 275 -6.50 -13.38 9.17
CA SER A 275 -6.78 -14.32 10.26
C SER A 275 -5.90 -15.57 10.15
N ALA A 276 -5.83 -16.38 11.21
CA ALA A 276 -5.14 -17.67 11.19
C ALA A 276 -5.60 -18.58 10.02
N ALA A 277 -6.92 -18.71 9.82
CA ALA A 277 -7.47 -19.52 8.74
C ALA A 277 -7.16 -18.96 7.35
N GLN A 278 -7.25 -17.63 7.18
CA GLN A 278 -6.91 -16.98 5.92
C GLN A 278 -5.41 -17.12 5.59
N TYR A 279 -4.54 -17.01 6.60
CA TYR A 279 -3.11 -17.28 6.44
C TYR A 279 -2.87 -18.70 5.94
N GLN A 280 -3.44 -19.70 6.61
CA GLN A 280 -3.22 -21.10 6.24
C GLN A 280 -3.72 -21.39 4.83
N GLN A 281 -4.91 -20.89 4.47
CA GLN A 281 -5.46 -21.01 3.11
C GLN A 281 -4.51 -20.43 2.04
N ARG A 282 -4.00 -19.21 2.26
CA ARG A 282 -3.06 -18.56 1.31
C ARG A 282 -1.73 -19.29 1.22
N PHE A 283 -1.25 -19.79 2.36
CA PHE A 283 -0.02 -20.56 2.42
C PHE A 283 -0.10 -21.85 1.60
N ASP A 284 -1.15 -22.63 1.82
CA ASP A 284 -1.36 -23.90 1.10
C ASP A 284 -1.61 -23.65 -0.40
N GLU A 285 -2.41 -22.64 -0.73
CA GLU A 285 -2.68 -22.25 -2.13
C GLU A 285 -1.38 -21.90 -2.88
N LEU A 286 -0.55 -21.04 -2.30
CA LEU A 286 0.64 -20.53 -3.00
C LEU A 286 1.80 -21.51 -3.02
N THR A 287 1.99 -22.29 -1.94
CA THR A 287 2.96 -23.39 -1.95
C THR A 287 2.58 -24.47 -2.96
N GLY A 288 1.30 -24.81 -3.09
CA GLY A 288 0.80 -25.68 -4.16
C GLY A 288 1.03 -25.14 -5.57
N LYS A 289 1.14 -23.81 -5.75
CA LYS A 289 1.46 -23.13 -7.02
C LYS A 289 2.98 -22.94 -7.26
N GLY A 290 3.81 -23.51 -6.39
CA GLY A 290 5.28 -23.46 -6.46
C GLY A 290 5.89 -22.13 -5.99
N PHE A 291 5.14 -21.31 -5.24
CA PHE A 291 5.74 -20.20 -4.50
C PHE A 291 6.28 -20.71 -3.17
N ARG A 292 7.35 -20.09 -2.66
CA ARG A 292 7.85 -20.33 -1.30
C ARG A 292 7.69 -19.09 -0.42
N PRO A 293 7.41 -19.24 0.88
CA PRO A 293 7.45 -18.13 1.82
C PRO A 293 8.89 -17.62 1.98
N THR A 294 9.04 -16.31 2.12
CA THR A 294 10.31 -15.61 2.35
C THR A 294 10.30 -14.77 3.62
N LEU A 295 9.12 -14.49 4.16
CA LEU A 295 8.91 -13.88 5.46
C LEU A 295 7.49 -14.23 5.92
N VAL A 296 7.35 -14.57 7.20
CA VAL A 296 6.06 -14.71 7.90
C VAL A 296 6.05 -13.79 9.11
N GLU A 297 4.93 -13.17 9.44
CA GLU A 297 4.85 -12.15 10.49
C GLU A 297 3.56 -12.28 11.26
N SER A 298 3.56 -11.89 12.53
CA SER A 298 2.37 -11.86 13.38
C SER A 298 2.39 -10.66 14.31
N TYR A 299 1.25 -9.99 14.41
CA TYR A 299 1.10 -8.78 15.20
C TYR A 299 -0.27 -8.71 15.85
N LYS A 300 -0.33 -8.03 17.00
CA LYS A 300 -1.59 -7.75 17.70
C LYS A 300 -2.41 -6.74 16.90
N SER A 301 -3.72 -6.94 16.84
CA SER A 301 -4.70 -6.02 16.25
C SER A 301 -5.98 -6.08 17.10
N GLY A 302 -6.21 -5.10 17.97
CA GLY A 302 -7.21 -5.24 19.04
C GLY A 302 -6.84 -6.44 19.92
N ASP A 303 -7.79 -7.33 20.20
CA ASP A 303 -7.54 -8.55 20.99
C ASP A 303 -7.14 -9.77 20.14
N ASP A 304 -7.08 -9.62 18.82
CA ASP A 304 -6.71 -10.67 17.88
C ASP A 304 -5.21 -10.64 17.51
N VAL A 305 -4.73 -11.76 16.98
CA VAL A 305 -3.49 -11.82 16.18
C VAL A 305 -3.83 -11.83 14.71
N ARG A 306 -3.13 -10.98 13.96
CA ARG A 306 -3.17 -10.95 12.50
C ARG A 306 -1.83 -11.35 11.94
N TYR A 307 -1.85 -11.93 10.75
CA TYR A 307 -0.68 -12.49 10.09
C TYR A 307 -0.40 -11.79 8.77
N ALA A 308 0.88 -11.72 8.43
CA ALA A 308 1.35 -11.30 7.12
C ALA A 308 2.39 -12.30 6.58
N VAL A 309 2.51 -12.34 5.26
CA VAL A 309 3.40 -13.27 4.57
C VAL A 309 3.83 -12.73 3.22
N ILE A 310 5.09 -12.95 2.87
CA ILE A 310 5.67 -12.63 1.56
C ILE A 310 6.11 -13.93 0.90
N PHE A 311 5.63 -14.17 -0.32
CA PHE A 311 5.98 -15.29 -1.17
C PHE A 311 6.80 -14.86 -2.38
N ARG A 312 7.75 -15.72 -2.79
CA ARG A 312 8.47 -15.60 -4.06
C ARG A 312 8.42 -16.91 -4.82
N LYS A 313 8.34 -16.82 -6.15
CA LYS A 313 8.47 -17.96 -7.05
C LYS A 313 9.90 -17.98 -7.59
N ASP A 314 10.76 -18.72 -6.91
CA ASP A 314 12.17 -18.89 -7.24
C ASP A 314 12.70 -20.25 -6.72
N ASN A 315 13.92 -20.62 -7.07
CA ASN A 315 14.57 -21.87 -6.67
C ASN A 315 15.34 -21.76 -5.34
N GLY A 316 14.84 -20.96 -4.39
CA GLY A 316 15.47 -20.78 -3.09
C GLY A 316 15.46 -22.04 -2.20
N PRO A 317 16.04 -21.96 -0.99
CA PRO A 317 16.18 -23.11 -0.10
C PRO A 317 14.82 -23.69 0.32
N GLN A 318 14.83 -24.98 0.67
CA GLN A 318 13.65 -25.63 1.27
C GLN A 318 13.22 -24.85 2.52
N ALA A 319 11.93 -24.57 2.63
CA ALA A 319 11.38 -23.75 3.71
C ALA A 319 10.25 -24.47 4.45
N ARG A 320 10.14 -24.19 5.75
CA ARG A 320 9.04 -24.64 6.62
C ARG A 320 8.58 -23.47 7.47
N ALA A 321 7.27 -23.35 7.68
CA ALA A 321 6.72 -22.30 8.52
C ALA A 321 5.58 -22.81 9.40
N TYR A 322 5.32 -22.10 10.48
CA TYR A 322 4.13 -22.25 11.31
C TYR A 322 3.69 -20.89 11.86
N HIS A 323 2.48 -20.84 12.40
CA HIS A 323 1.93 -19.66 13.05
C HIS A 323 1.13 -20.05 14.31
N GLY A 324 1.07 -19.16 15.29
CA GLY A 324 0.19 -19.29 16.46
C GLY A 324 0.62 -20.30 17.54
N LEU A 325 1.83 -20.87 17.47
CA LEU A 325 2.29 -21.86 18.45
C LEU A 325 2.53 -21.24 19.83
N SER A 326 2.32 -22.02 20.89
CA SER A 326 2.75 -21.66 22.25
C SER A 326 4.28 -21.67 22.37
N ALA A 327 4.80 -21.17 23.50
CA ALA A 327 6.24 -21.18 23.77
C ALA A 327 6.84 -22.59 23.79
N ASN A 328 6.14 -23.57 24.39
CA ASN A 328 6.62 -24.95 24.48
C ASN A 328 6.63 -25.63 23.11
N GLU A 329 5.57 -25.46 22.32
CA GLU A 329 5.50 -25.99 20.96
C GLU A 329 6.53 -25.33 20.04
N HIS A 330 6.75 -24.02 20.18
CA HIS A 330 7.80 -23.29 19.46
C HIS A 330 9.18 -23.86 19.79
N GLN A 331 9.49 -24.06 21.07
CA GLN A 331 10.78 -24.59 21.51
C GLN A 331 11.01 -26.01 20.96
N GLN A 332 10.01 -26.89 21.06
CA GLN A 332 10.10 -28.23 20.48
C GLN A 332 10.37 -28.18 18.96
N ARG A 333 9.64 -27.34 18.21
CA ARG A 333 9.86 -27.17 16.77
C ARG A 333 11.24 -26.59 16.45
N PHE A 334 11.72 -25.64 17.26
CA PHE A 334 13.05 -25.06 17.11
C PHE A 334 14.12 -26.13 17.24
N ASP A 335 14.05 -26.96 18.28
CA ASP A 335 15.02 -28.03 18.54
C ASP A 335 14.98 -29.10 17.42
N ASP A 336 13.79 -29.59 17.07
CA ASP A 336 13.61 -30.60 16.02
C ASP A 336 14.12 -30.12 14.65
N TRP A 337 13.76 -28.91 14.25
CA TRP A 337 14.10 -28.40 12.92
C TRP A 337 15.55 -27.97 12.81
N THR A 338 16.15 -27.44 13.88
CA THR A 338 17.57 -27.10 13.89
C THR A 338 18.46 -28.35 13.86
N ALA A 339 18.06 -29.42 14.57
CA ALA A 339 18.66 -30.75 14.46
C ALA A 339 18.52 -31.35 13.05
N ALA A 340 17.40 -31.11 12.37
CA ALA A 340 17.19 -31.49 10.96
C ALA A 340 17.92 -30.59 9.93
N GLY A 341 18.73 -29.64 10.40
CA GLY A 341 19.56 -28.77 9.54
C GLY A 341 18.86 -27.53 9.00
N PHE A 342 17.65 -27.20 9.47
CA PHE A 342 17.01 -25.93 9.15
C PHE A 342 17.55 -24.81 10.06
N ARG A 343 17.46 -23.57 9.59
CA ARG A 343 17.82 -22.36 10.34
C ARG A 343 16.63 -21.40 10.38
N PRO A 344 16.35 -20.76 11.53
CA PRO A 344 15.28 -19.80 11.61
C PRO A 344 15.65 -18.56 10.78
N ARG A 345 14.79 -18.22 9.82
CA ARG A 345 14.90 -17.00 9.01
C ARG A 345 14.21 -15.83 9.69
N ASN A 346 13.06 -16.10 10.31
CA ASN A 346 12.35 -15.14 11.16
C ASN A 346 11.58 -15.86 12.27
N ILE A 347 11.44 -15.20 13.42
CA ILE A 347 10.66 -15.67 14.58
C ILE A 347 9.90 -14.46 15.14
N ALA A 348 8.69 -14.23 14.62
CA ALA A 348 7.79 -13.19 15.09
C ALA A 348 7.04 -13.67 16.33
N VAL A 349 6.85 -12.78 17.29
CA VAL A 349 6.12 -13.08 18.52
C VAL A 349 5.04 -12.03 18.73
N SER A 350 3.84 -12.49 19.10
CA SER A 350 2.75 -11.63 19.55
C SER A 350 2.18 -12.17 20.86
N ALA A 351 1.60 -11.31 21.68
CA ALA A 351 0.96 -11.74 22.93
C ALA A 351 -0.55 -11.55 22.85
N VAL A 352 -1.29 -12.61 23.21
CA VAL A 352 -2.75 -12.60 23.36
C VAL A 352 -3.09 -13.15 24.73
N ASN A 353 -3.92 -12.45 25.50
CA ASN A 353 -4.32 -12.86 26.85
C ASN A 353 -3.13 -13.20 27.77
N GLY A 354 -2.05 -12.41 27.69
CA GLY A 354 -0.82 -12.63 28.46
C GLY A 354 0.02 -13.84 28.01
N GLN A 355 -0.32 -14.50 26.91
CA GLN A 355 0.39 -15.67 26.40
C GLN A 355 1.10 -15.35 25.06
N PRO A 356 2.41 -15.63 24.95
CA PRO A 356 3.12 -15.45 23.69
C PRO A 356 2.71 -16.51 22.66
N ARG A 357 2.56 -16.06 21.42
CA ARG A 357 2.23 -16.84 20.22
C ARG A 357 3.31 -16.61 19.19
N TYR A 358 3.88 -17.71 18.70
CA TYR A 358 5.05 -17.72 17.83
C TYR A 358 4.66 -18.02 16.38
N THR A 359 5.24 -17.22 15.48
CA THR A 359 5.11 -17.37 14.03
C THR A 359 6.51 -17.37 13.44
N ALA A 360 6.92 -18.45 12.79
CA ALA A 360 8.31 -18.59 12.38
C ALA A 360 8.44 -19.26 11.02
N LEU A 361 9.46 -18.82 10.27
CA LEU A 361 9.90 -19.40 9.01
C LEU A 361 11.32 -19.90 9.20
N TYR A 362 11.55 -21.12 8.73
CA TYR A 362 12.83 -21.79 8.72
C TYR A 362 13.21 -22.15 7.29
N GLU A 363 14.49 -22.12 7.00
CA GLU A 363 15.02 -22.53 5.71
C GLU A 363 16.24 -23.44 5.85
N LYS A 364 16.43 -24.34 4.91
CA LYS A 364 17.63 -25.17 4.83
C LYS A 364 18.71 -24.41 4.09
N ALA A 365 19.36 -23.49 4.80
CA ALA A 365 20.43 -22.64 4.30
C ALA A 365 21.62 -22.63 5.26
N ASP A 366 22.81 -22.40 4.72
CA ASP A 366 24.02 -22.30 5.50
C ASP A 366 24.12 -20.91 6.14
N TYR A 367 24.05 -20.84 7.48
CA TYR A 367 24.18 -19.61 8.27
C TYR A 367 25.58 -19.50 8.92
N GLY A 368 26.49 -20.44 8.65
CA GLY A 368 27.73 -20.59 9.43
C GLY A 368 27.41 -20.76 10.91
N ASN A 369 28.26 -20.20 11.77
CA ASN A 369 27.90 -20.03 13.19
C ASN A 369 26.71 -19.08 13.29
N TRP A 370 25.77 -19.38 14.19
CA TRP A 370 24.54 -18.61 14.33
C TRP A 370 24.03 -18.69 15.77
N SER A 371 23.14 -17.74 16.12
CA SER A 371 22.48 -17.67 17.42
C SER A 371 21.07 -17.12 17.22
N ALA A 372 20.11 -17.60 18.00
CA ALA A 372 18.75 -17.06 18.02
C ALA A 372 18.24 -17.00 19.47
N LYS A 373 17.57 -15.89 19.81
CA LYS A 373 16.89 -15.72 21.10
C LYS A 373 15.59 -14.97 20.85
N SER A 374 14.48 -15.51 21.35
CA SER A 374 13.14 -14.97 21.09
C SER A 374 12.55 -14.14 22.24
N ARG A 375 13.25 -14.05 23.38
CA ARG A 375 12.82 -13.29 24.56
C ARG A 375 14.01 -12.58 25.23
N LEU A 376 14.33 -11.38 24.76
CA LEU A 376 15.38 -10.52 25.31
C LEU A 376 14.79 -9.22 25.87
N SER A 377 15.15 -8.83 27.09
CA SER A 377 14.91 -7.45 27.55
C SER A 377 15.72 -6.46 26.70
N PRO A 378 15.41 -5.15 26.72
CA PRO A 378 16.21 -4.16 25.99
C PRO A 378 17.71 -4.22 26.32
N ASP A 379 18.07 -4.32 27.60
CA ASP A 379 19.48 -4.40 28.02
C ASP A 379 20.14 -5.71 27.57
N ALA A 380 19.43 -6.84 27.70
CA ALA A 380 19.92 -8.13 27.25
C ALA A 380 20.07 -8.19 25.72
N TYR A 381 19.20 -7.49 24.98
CA TYR A 381 19.34 -7.33 23.54
C TYR A 381 20.58 -6.51 23.19
N GLN A 382 20.80 -5.37 23.85
CA GLN A 382 21.98 -4.55 23.61
C GLN A 382 23.28 -5.32 23.91
N GLN A 383 23.31 -6.08 25.00
CA GLN A 383 24.43 -6.97 25.33
C GLN A 383 24.62 -8.06 24.26
N ALA A 384 23.54 -8.73 23.85
CA ALA A 384 23.61 -9.76 22.83
C ALA A 384 24.13 -9.24 21.49
N VAL A 385 23.78 -8.00 21.09
CA VAL A 385 24.34 -7.38 19.88
C VAL A 385 25.86 -7.23 19.97
N VAL A 386 26.38 -6.74 21.10
CA VAL A 386 27.83 -6.55 21.31
C VAL A 386 28.56 -7.90 21.34
N GLU A 387 28.06 -8.87 22.10
CA GLU A 387 28.69 -10.18 22.22
C GLU A 387 28.71 -10.98 20.91
N ASN A 388 27.64 -10.90 20.12
CA ASN A 388 27.57 -11.58 18.83
C ASN A 388 28.47 -10.89 17.80
N ASP A 389 28.55 -9.55 17.80
CA ASP A 389 29.45 -8.84 16.90
C ASP A 389 30.92 -9.19 17.16
N ALA A 390 31.31 -9.30 18.44
CA ALA A 390 32.65 -9.76 18.87
C ALA A 390 32.96 -11.20 18.43
N LYS A 391 31.94 -12.04 18.24
CA LYS A 391 32.05 -13.42 17.69
C LYS A 391 31.98 -13.46 16.16
N GLY A 392 31.91 -12.31 15.48
CA GLY A 392 31.75 -12.22 14.04
C GLY A 392 30.34 -12.51 13.53
N LEU A 393 29.34 -12.59 14.41
CA LEU A 393 27.95 -12.87 14.06
C LEU A 393 27.18 -11.57 13.84
N LYS A 394 26.57 -11.39 12.66
CA LYS A 394 25.79 -10.21 12.31
C LYS A 394 24.30 -10.46 12.54
N LEU A 395 23.60 -9.48 13.09
CA LEU A 395 22.16 -9.53 13.30
C LEU A 395 21.45 -9.51 11.92
N ILE A 396 20.59 -10.51 11.68
CA ILE A 396 19.90 -10.73 10.40
C ILE A 396 18.38 -10.65 10.52
N TYR A 397 17.84 -10.74 11.74
CA TYR A 397 16.42 -10.62 12.01
C TYR A 397 16.20 -9.94 13.36
N LEU A 398 15.16 -9.12 13.45
CA LEU A 398 14.75 -8.41 14.65
C LEU A 398 13.23 -8.20 14.65
N ASN A 399 12.57 -8.59 15.73
CA ASN A 399 11.17 -8.31 16.02
C ASN A 399 11.04 -7.87 17.48
N ALA A 400 10.10 -6.97 17.77
CA ALA A 400 9.80 -6.49 19.11
C ALA A 400 8.32 -6.72 19.42
N TYR A 401 8.03 -7.09 20.67
CA TYR A 401 6.67 -7.38 21.10
C TYR A 401 6.46 -7.03 22.58
N GLY A 402 5.20 -6.71 22.93
CA GLY A 402 4.79 -6.48 24.30
C GLY A 402 4.32 -7.78 24.96
N LEU A 403 4.77 -8.03 26.20
CA LEU A 403 4.29 -9.12 27.05
C LEU A 403 4.45 -8.71 28.52
N ASP A 404 3.39 -8.87 29.31
CA ASP A 404 3.33 -8.50 30.74
C ASP A 404 3.76 -7.05 31.02
N GLY A 405 3.31 -6.12 30.19
CA GLY A 405 3.65 -4.70 30.31
C GLY A 405 5.11 -4.36 29.97
N LYS A 406 5.90 -5.34 29.51
CA LYS A 406 7.31 -5.18 29.13
C LYS A 406 7.51 -5.39 27.64
N VAL A 407 8.54 -4.76 27.09
CA VAL A 407 8.99 -4.97 25.71
C VAL A 407 10.03 -6.09 25.71
N TRP A 408 9.91 -6.97 24.72
CA TRP A 408 10.83 -8.07 24.48
C TRP A 408 11.27 -8.06 23.02
N PHE A 409 12.51 -8.50 22.78
CA PHE A 409 13.08 -8.66 21.45
C PHE A 409 13.27 -10.13 21.09
N SER A 410 12.93 -10.46 19.84
CA SER A 410 13.30 -11.68 19.15
C SER A 410 14.34 -11.35 18.08
N ALA A 411 15.48 -12.04 18.11
CA ALA A 411 16.65 -11.69 17.33
C ALA A 411 17.42 -12.93 16.86
N ILE A 412 17.96 -12.87 15.64
CA ILE A 412 18.75 -13.95 15.01
C ILE A 412 20.03 -13.36 14.43
N TRP A 413 21.16 -14.01 14.69
CA TRP A 413 22.49 -13.65 14.20
C TRP A 413 23.10 -14.79 13.37
N SER A 414 23.92 -14.44 12.39
CA SER A 414 24.63 -15.37 11.51
C SER A 414 26.03 -14.86 11.16
N ALA A 415 26.98 -15.77 10.98
CA ALA A 415 28.34 -15.47 10.53
C ALA A 415 28.44 -15.18 9.02
N LYS A 416 27.39 -15.48 8.24
CA LYS A 416 27.44 -15.38 6.78
C LYS A 416 27.41 -13.97 6.22
N PRO A 417 26.56 -13.06 6.70
CA PRO A 417 26.58 -11.71 6.20
C PRO A 417 27.85 -10.98 6.63
N ALA A 418 28.53 -10.38 5.67
CA ALA A 418 29.66 -9.48 5.90
C ALA A 418 29.22 -8.00 5.94
N GLY A 419 30.17 -7.12 6.26
CA GLY A 419 29.98 -5.68 6.24
C GLY A 419 29.66 -5.09 7.62
N ALA A 420 29.93 -3.79 7.75
CA ALA A 420 29.67 -3.05 8.97
C ALA A 420 28.16 -2.97 9.24
N ILE A 421 27.79 -3.15 10.51
CA ILE A 421 26.41 -3.03 10.97
C ILE A 421 26.23 -1.76 11.81
N LYS A 422 25.03 -1.21 11.77
CA LYS A 422 24.54 -0.20 12.71
C LYS A 422 23.23 -0.71 13.27
N ALA A 423 23.18 -1.00 14.57
CA ALA A 423 21.98 -1.43 15.27
C ALA A 423 21.61 -0.38 16.32
N ARG A 424 20.32 -0.07 16.42
CA ARG A 424 19.73 0.86 17.41
C ARG A 424 18.38 0.32 17.88
N HIS A 425 18.01 0.63 19.12
CA HIS A 425 16.68 0.34 19.66
C HIS A 425 16.23 1.49 20.59
N GLY A 426 14.94 1.51 20.95
CA GLY A 426 14.41 2.56 21.82
C GLY A 426 14.21 3.92 21.15
N LEU A 427 14.27 4.00 19.82
CA LEU A 427 14.19 5.27 19.10
C LEU A 427 12.75 5.77 19.02
N SER A 428 12.52 7.05 19.29
CA SER A 428 11.28 7.71 18.88
C SER A 428 11.16 7.73 17.35
N ALA A 429 9.96 8.01 16.82
CA ALA A 429 9.77 8.12 15.37
C ALA A 429 10.73 9.14 14.72
N GLN A 430 10.96 10.29 15.37
CA GLN A 430 11.86 11.33 14.87
C GLN A 430 13.33 10.90 14.94
N GLN A 431 13.75 10.27 16.04
CA GLN A 431 15.11 9.74 16.19
C GLN A 431 15.37 8.65 15.15
N TYR A 432 14.43 7.72 14.97
CA TYR A 432 14.50 6.68 13.96
C TYR A 432 14.61 7.27 12.55
N GLN A 433 13.77 8.24 12.19
CA GLN A 433 13.82 8.90 10.89
C GLN A 433 15.18 9.56 10.62
N SER A 434 15.75 10.19 11.66
CA SER A 434 17.08 10.80 11.59
C SER A 434 18.19 9.76 11.39
N GLU A 435 18.12 8.65 12.13
CA GLU A 435 19.08 7.55 12.03
C GLU A 435 19.01 6.83 10.69
N TRP A 436 17.80 6.57 10.17
CA TRP A 436 17.57 5.97 8.85
C TRP A 436 18.11 6.87 7.72
N ASN A 437 17.81 8.17 7.75
CA ASN A 437 18.35 9.13 6.78
C ASN A 437 19.89 9.17 6.81
N SER A 438 20.48 9.19 8.00
CA SER A 438 21.94 9.18 8.19
C SER A 438 22.59 7.88 7.67
N ALA A 439 21.98 6.73 7.97
CA ALA A 439 22.44 5.43 7.49
C ALA A 439 22.40 5.34 5.96
N GLY A 440 21.30 5.79 5.33
CA GLY A 440 21.15 5.81 3.88
C GLY A 440 22.18 6.70 3.19
N ARG A 441 22.42 7.92 3.68
CA ARG A 441 23.48 8.81 3.18
C ARG A 441 24.89 8.21 3.31
N SER A 442 25.07 7.33 4.30
CA SER A 442 26.33 6.62 4.55
C SER A 442 26.45 5.29 3.77
N GLY A 443 25.52 5.02 2.85
CA GLY A 443 25.52 3.85 1.97
C GLY A 443 25.01 2.56 2.62
N PHE A 444 24.37 2.63 3.79
CA PHE A 444 23.77 1.44 4.41
C PHE A 444 22.35 1.19 3.87
N LEU A 445 21.97 -0.09 3.80
CA LEU A 445 20.60 -0.52 3.54
C LEU A 445 19.94 -1.02 4.84
N THR A 446 18.63 -0.80 4.96
CA THR A 446 17.84 -1.30 6.09
C THR A 446 17.70 -2.82 5.96
N ARG A 447 18.08 -3.57 6.99
CA ARG A 447 18.02 -5.05 7.00
C ARG A 447 16.88 -5.59 7.84
N ALA A 448 16.58 -4.90 8.94
CA ALA A 448 15.40 -5.16 9.76
C ALA A 448 14.96 -3.84 10.41
N VAL A 449 13.67 -3.73 10.63
CA VAL A 449 13.05 -2.66 11.41
C VAL A 449 11.83 -3.25 12.10
N THR A 450 11.69 -2.95 13.38
CA THR A 450 10.53 -3.34 14.17
C THR A 450 10.01 -2.16 14.99
N GLY A 451 8.69 -2.04 15.03
CA GLY A 451 7.99 -1.07 15.86
C GLY A 451 7.37 -1.73 17.09
N TYR A 452 7.27 -0.99 18.18
CA TYR A 452 6.59 -1.44 19.39
C TYR A 452 6.07 -0.26 20.20
N ALA A 453 5.07 -0.51 21.04
CA ALA A 453 4.51 0.50 21.93
C ALA A 453 5.29 0.60 23.24
N THR A 454 5.49 1.82 23.72
CA THR A 454 5.85 2.14 25.10
C THR A 454 4.85 3.16 25.63
N GLY A 455 3.82 2.70 26.33
CA GLY A 455 2.61 3.51 26.55
C GLY A 455 1.90 3.77 25.21
N ASP A 456 1.50 5.03 24.98
CA ASP A 456 0.85 5.46 23.73
C ASP A 456 1.86 5.85 22.63
N ASP A 457 3.15 5.81 22.93
CA ASP A 457 4.21 6.17 22.01
C ASP A 457 4.71 4.97 21.20
N ALA A 458 4.95 5.19 19.92
CA ALA A 458 5.71 4.25 19.10
C ALA A 458 7.22 4.41 19.34
N ARG A 459 7.90 3.28 19.49
CA ARG A 459 9.36 3.16 19.49
C ARG A 459 9.81 2.19 18.40
N TYR A 460 11.05 2.37 17.95
CA TYR A 460 11.62 1.62 16.85
C TYR A 460 12.97 1.02 17.23
N ALA A 461 13.22 -0.18 16.72
CA ALA A 461 14.54 -0.79 16.67
C ALA A 461 14.84 -1.21 15.24
N ALA A 462 16.09 -1.04 14.81
CA ALA A 462 16.46 -1.30 13.43
C ALA A 462 17.94 -1.63 13.26
N ILE A 463 18.21 -2.25 12.11
CA ILE A 463 19.53 -2.68 11.69
C ILE A 463 19.76 -2.15 10.29
N TRP A 464 20.89 -1.50 10.11
CA TRP A 464 21.42 -1.11 8.82
C TRP A 464 22.74 -1.84 8.57
N ARG A 465 22.99 -2.25 7.32
CA ARG A 465 24.24 -2.88 6.91
C ARG A 465 24.68 -2.38 5.55
N LYS A 466 25.98 -2.12 5.39
CA LYS A 466 26.60 -1.76 4.11
C LYS A 466 26.43 -2.86 3.05
#